data_AF-A0A7S1SNU4-F1
#
_entry.id   AF-A0A7S1SNU4-F1
#
_cell.length_a   1.000
_cell.length_b   1.000
_cell.length_c   1.000
_cell.angle_alpha   90.00
_cell.angle_beta   90.00
_cell.angle_gamma   90.00
#
_symmetry.space_group_name_H-M   'P 1'
#
loop_
_entity.id
_entity.type
_entity.pdbx_description
1 polymer ?
#
loop_
_entity_poly.entity_id
_entity_poly.type
_entity_poly.pdbx_seq_one_letter_code
_entity_poly.pdbx_strand_id
1 'polypeptide(L)'
;HVANEGFLELINNMLTSGMVPALYDDSEKDGMINSVRDEVARAGLVETKESCWAYFVQKCRNNLHVVLAMSPVGETLRSRCRNFPGMVNNTVIDWFEPWPQQALHSVASVFLEGEDL
;
A
#
# COMPACT_ATOMS: atom_id res chain seq x y z
N HIS A 1 7.65 -4.11 11.41
CA HIS A 1 9.10 -4.40 11.32
C HIS A 1 9.35 -5.18 10.03
N VAL A 2 10.22 -4.70 9.12
CA VAL A 2 10.55 -5.44 7.89
C VAL A 2 11.56 -6.54 8.25
N ALA A 3 11.06 -7.76 8.46
CA ALA A 3 11.88 -8.89 8.87
C ALA A 3 12.67 -9.51 7.70
N ASN A 4 12.15 -9.40 6.48
CA ASN A 4 12.78 -9.89 5.26
C ASN A 4 12.67 -8.84 4.15
N GLU A 5 13.78 -8.51 3.49
CA GLU A 5 13.81 -7.53 2.41
C GLU A 5 13.00 -7.97 1.18
N GLY A 6 12.82 -9.28 0.95
CA GLY A 6 11.96 -9.81 -0.11
C GLY A 6 10.51 -9.34 0.00
N PHE A 7 10.06 -8.93 1.19
CA PHE A 7 8.73 -8.32 1.34
C PHE A 7 8.62 -6.98 0.60
N LEU A 8 9.70 -6.19 0.53
CA LEU A 8 9.70 -4.91 -0.18
C LEU A 8 9.61 -5.09 -1.70
N GLU A 9 10.07 -6.22 -2.23
CA GLU A 9 9.87 -6.57 -3.63
C GLU A 9 8.39 -6.78 -3.95
N LEU A 10 7.65 -7.44 -3.06
CA LEU A 10 6.19 -7.62 -3.22
C LEU A 10 5.48 -6.27 -3.20
N ILE A 11 5.82 -5.40 -2.25
CA ILE A 11 5.27 -4.05 -2.17
C ILE A 11 5.63 -3.23 -3.42
N ASN A 12 6.87 -3.32 -3.89
CA ASN A 12 7.30 -2.64 -5.12
C ASN A 12 6.47 -3.09 -6.34
N ASN A 13 6.22 -4.39 -6.48
CA ASN A 13 5.37 -4.93 -7.55
C ASN A 13 3.92 -4.43 -7.43
N MET A 14 3.35 -4.39 -6.22
CA MET A 14 2.02 -3.82 -5.99
C MET A 14 1.95 -2.33 -6.33
N LEU A 15 2.96 -1.54 -5.94
CA LEU A 15 3.00 -0.10 -6.20
C LEU A 15 3.17 0.24 -7.68
N THR A 16 3.94 -0.57 -8.42
CA THR A 16 4.25 -0.32 -9.83
C THR A 16 3.20 -0.88 -10.78
N SER A 17 2.90 -2.18 -10.64
CA SER A 17 2.00 -2.90 -11.55
C SER A 17 0.58 -3.08 -11.00
N GLY A 18 0.37 -2.86 -9.70
CA GLY A 18 -0.91 -3.15 -9.05
C GLY A 18 -1.13 -4.65 -8.80
N MET A 19 -0.14 -5.49 -9.10
CA MET A 19 -0.21 -6.93 -8.89
C MET A 19 1.15 -7.49 -8.46
N VAL A 20 1.13 -8.71 -7.93
CA VAL A 20 2.35 -9.47 -7.64
C VAL A 20 2.40 -10.68 -8.59
N PRO A 21 3.46 -10.87 -9.38
CA PRO A 21 3.61 -12.04 -10.23
C PRO A 21 3.54 -13.34 -9.43
N ALA A 22 2.84 -14.34 -9.96
CA ALA A 22 2.67 -15.65 -9.33
C ALA A 22 2.14 -15.61 -7.88
N LEU A 23 1.44 -14.55 -7.50
CA LEU A 23 0.78 -14.46 -6.19
C LEU A 23 -0.31 -15.51 -6.03
N TYR A 24 -1.00 -15.81 -7.13
CA TYR A 24 -2.11 -16.74 -7.18
C TYR A 24 -1.86 -17.82 -8.22
N ASP A 25 -2.25 -19.05 -7.89
CA ASP A 25 -2.32 -20.13 -8.85
C ASP A 25 -3.53 -19.98 -9.79
N ASP A 26 -3.60 -20.82 -10.81
CA ASP A 26 -4.64 -20.70 -11.84
C ASP A 26 -6.05 -21.04 -11.30
N SER A 27 -6.14 -21.90 -10.27
CA SER A 27 -7.40 -22.25 -9.62
C SER A 27 -7.93 -21.07 -8.79
N GLU A 28 -7.06 -20.41 -8.03
CA GLU A 28 -7.37 -19.20 -7.26
C GLU A 28 -7.80 -18.06 -8.19
N LYS A 29 -7.09 -17.85 -9.30
CA LYS A 29 -7.46 -16.85 -10.31
C LYS A 29 -8.84 -17.12 -10.91
N ASP A 30 -9.12 -18.37 -11.28
CA ASP A 30 -10.43 -18.73 -11.82
C ASP A 30 -11.56 -18.47 -10.80
N GLY A 31 -11.30 -18.74 -9.51
CA GLY A 31 -12.22 -18.37 -8.42
C GLY A 31 -12.49 -16.86 -8.35
N MET A 32 -11.44 -16.03 -8.41
CA MET A 32 -11.58 -14.57 -8.39
C MET A 32 -12.27 -14.02 -9.63
N ILE A 33 -11.95 -14.53 -10.82
CA ILE A 33 -12.60 -14.18 -12.08
C ILE A 33 -14.10 -14.42 -12.00
N ASN A 34 -14.51 -15.58 -11.45
CA ASN A 34 -15.91 -15.90 -11.29
C ASN A 34 -16.59 -14.98 -10.27
N SER A 35 -15.89 -14.57 -9.20
CA SER A 35 -16.44 -13.67 -8.18
C SER A 35 -16.78 -12.27 -8.70
N VAL A 36 -16.09 -11.78 -9.75
CA VAL A 36 -16.30 -10.43 -10.31
C VAL A 36 -17.10 -10.42 -11.60
N ARG A 37 -17.44 -11.58 -12.16
CA ARG A 37 -18.07 -11.68 -13.49
C ARG A 37 -19.40 -10.90 -13.57
N ASP A 38 -20.24 -11.03 -12.55
CA ASP A 38 -21.51 -10.28 -12.47
C ASP A 38 -21.30 -8.76 -12.35
N GLU A 39 -20.18 -8.33 -11.77
CA GLU A 39 -19.83 -6.90 -11.74
C GLU A 39 -19.35 -6.40 -13.10
N VAL A 40 -18.55 -7.21 -13.81
CA VAL A 40 -18.07 -6.92 -15.17
C VAL A 40 -19.25 -6.78 -16.13
N ALA A 41 -20.21 -7.71 -16.06
CA ALA A 41 -21.44 -7.65 -16.85
C ALA A 41 -22.25 -6.37 -16.55
N ARG A 42 -22.41 -6.01 -15.26
CA ARG A 42 -23.07 -4.76 -14.85
C ARG A 42 -22.33 -3.49 -15.27
N ALA A 43 -21.01 -3.56 -15.37
CA ALA A 43 -20.18 -2.48 -15.89
C ALA A 43 -20.24 -2.36 -17.43
N GLY A 44 -20.97 -3.24 -18.12
CA GLY A 44 -21.10 -3.26 -19.58
C GLY A 44 -19.83 -3.72 -20.29
N LEU A 45 -18.93 -4.40 -19.58
CA LEU A 45 -17.69 -4.94 -20.14
C LEU A 45 -17.92 -6.37 -20.64
N VAL A 46 -17.10 -6.79 -21.62
CA VAL A 46 -17.17 -8.15 -22.17
C VAL A 46 -16.65 -9.15 -21.13
N GLU A 47 -17.42 -10.20 -20.84
CA GLU A 47 -17.12 -11.21 -19.82
C GLU A 47 -16.05 -12.24 -20.25
N THR A 48 -14.93 -11.80 -20.83
CA THR A 48 -13.77 -12.67 -21.04
C THR A 48 -12.98 -12.87 -19.75
N LYS A 49 -12.21 -13.95 -19.64
CA LYS A 49 -11.34 -14.20 -18.47
C LYS A 49 -10.35 -13.05 -18.27
N GLU A 50 -9.79 -12.52 -19.36
CA GLU A 50 -8.83 -11.43 -19.34
C GLU A 50 -9.46 -10.12 -18.87
N SER A 51 -10.68 -9.82 -19.35
CA SER A 51 -11.40 -8.62 -18.93
C SER A 51 -11.80 -8.68 -17.45
N CYS A 52 -12.30 -9.83 -17.00
CA CYS A 52 -12.63 -10.04 -15.59
C CYS A 52 -11.41 -9.93 -14.68
N TRP A 53 -10.28 -10.51 -15.10
CA TRP A 53 -9.02 -10.41 -14.36
C TRP A 53 -8.52 -8.96 -14.28
N ALA A 54 -8.52 -8.24 -15.41
CA ALA A 54 -8.14 -6.83 -15.45
C ALA A 54 -9.07 -5.97 -14.56
N TYR A 55 -10.37 -6.24 -14.58
CA TYR A 55 -11.35 -5.57 -13.71
C TYR A 55 -11.08 -5.85 -12.23
N PHE A 56 -10.80 -7.10 -11.86
CA PHE A 56 -10.44 -7.47 -10.49
C PHE A 56 -9.18 -6.72 -10.03
N VAL A 57 -8.11 -6.72 -10.83
CA VAL A 57 -6.87 -5.99 -10.52
C VAL A 57 -7.14 -4.50 -10.36
N GLN A 58 -7.94 -3.90 -11.24
CA GLN A 58 -8.30 -2.49 -11.14
C GLN A 58 -9.11 -2.20 -9.86
N LYS A 59 -10.04 -3.09 -9.50
CA LYS A 59 -10.80 -2.98 -8.25
C LYS A 59 -9.87 -3.04 -7.04
N CYS A 60 -8.90 -3.95 -7.01
CA CYS A 60 -7.89 -4.01 -5.96
C CYS A 60 -7.09 -2.70 -5.88
N ARG A 61 -6.60 -2.19 -7.01
CA ARG A 61 -5.85 -0.92 -7.06
C ARG A 61 -6.65 0.28 -6.53
N ASN A 62 -7.96 0.30 -6.75
CA ASN A 62 -8.82 1.38 -6.27
C ASN A 62 -9.15 1.30 -4.78
N ASN A 63 -9.01 0.13 -4.15
CA ASN A 63 -9.43 -0.11 -2.76
C ASN A 63 -8.26 -0.42 -1.80
N LEU A 64 -7.06 -0.70 -2.32
CA LEU A 64 -5.88 -1.01 -1.52
C LEU A 64 -4.95 0.21 -1.45
N HIS A 65 -4.74 0.71 -0.23
CA HIS A 65 -3.80 1.79 0.04
C HIS A 65 -2.66 1.28 0.93
N VAL A 66 -1.43 1.41 0.45
CA VAL A 66 -0.22 0.98 1.17
C VAL A 66 0.42 2.21 1.82
N VAL A 67 0.62 2.15 3.14
CA VAL A 67 1.32 3.18 3.92
C VAL A 67 2.57 2.56 4.52
N LEU A 68 3.72 3.19 4.28
CA LEU A 68 5.02 2.74 4.79
C LEU A 68 5.59 3.80 5.72
N ALA A 69 5.92 3.40 6.95
CA ALA A 69 6.66 4.23 7.90
C ALA A 69 8.10 3.75 7.99
N MET A 70 9.06 4.61 7.64
CA MET A 70 10.49 4.31 7.70
C MET A 70 11.24 5.45 8.34
N SER A 71 12.26 5.13 9.13
CA SER A 71 13.14 6.14 9.70
C SER A 71 14.04 6.73 8.61
N PRO A 72 14.18 8.06 8.54
CA PRO A 72 15.16 8.70 7.65
C PRO A 72 16.60 8.57 8.17
N VAL A 73 16.79 8.06 9.40
CA VAL A 73 18.10 7.93 10.03
C VAL A 73 18.89 6.79 9.40
N GLY A 74 20.14 7.09 9.02
CA GLY A 74 21.06 6.11 8.44
C GLY A 74 20.86 5.89 6.93
N GLU A 75 21.48 4.82 6.41
CA GLU A 75 21.53 4.55 4.97
C GLU A 75 20.45 3.58 4.47
N THR A 76 19.73 2.92 5.38
CA THR A 76 18.77 1.86 5.05
C THR A 76 17.65 2.36 4.14
N LEU A 77 17.05 3.51 4.45
CA LEU A 77 16.01 4.11 3.61
C LEU A 77 16.54 4.40 2.21
N ARG A 78 17.74 5.00 2.12
CA ARG A 78 18.39 5.29 0.84
C ARG A 78 18.64 4.02 0.01
N SER A 79 19.14 2.96 0.62
CA SER A 79 19.37 1.67 -0.04
C SER A 79 18.07 1.07 -0.57
N ARG A 80 17.01 1.06 0.26
CA ARG A 80 15.69 0.54 -0.11
C ARG A 80 15.07 1.33 -1.26
N CYS A 81 15.11 2.66 -1.23
CA CYS A 81 14.58 3.48 -2.31
C CYS A 81 15.31 3.24 -3.64
N ARG A 82 16.61 2.91 -3.61
CA ARG A 82 17.38 2.57 -4.81
C ARG A 82 17.01 1.20 -5.37
N ASN A 83 16.86 0.21 -4.48
CA ASN A 83 16.54 -1.16 -4.88
C ASN A 83 15.07 -1.32 -5.30
N PHE A 84 14.18 -0.50 -4.74
CA PHE A 84 12.73 -0.57 -4.90
C PHE A 84 12.16 0.79 -5.34
N PRO A 85 12.37 1.19 -6.60
CA PRO A 85 12.03 2.54 -7.07
C PRO A 85 10.52 2.86 -7.02
N GLY A 86 9.66 1.85 -7.03
CA GLY A 86 8.21 2.03 -6.88
C GLY A 86 7.83 2.66 -5.54
N MET A 87 8.65 2.49 -4.51
CA MET A 87 8.43 3.17 -3.22
C MET A 87 8.52 4.69 -3.32
N VAL A 88 9.31 5.23 -4.27
CA VAL A 88 9.48 6.68 -4.45
C VAL A 88 8.60 7.19 -5.59
N ASN A 89 8.49 6.43 -6.69
CA ASN A 89 7.81 6.88 -7.90
C ASN A 89 6.29 6.74 -7.83
N ASN A 90 5.77 5.84 -6.98
CA ASN A 90 4.34 5.51 -6.93
C ASN A 90 3.72 5.78 -5.55
N THR A 91 4.43 6.47 -4.65
CA THR A 91 3.90 6.91 -3.36
C THR A 91 4.06 8.42 -3.18
N VAL A 92 3.31 8.97 -2.21
CA VAL A 92 3.52 10.33 -1.73
C VAL A 92 4.40 10.27 -0.50
N ILE A 93 5.50 11.03 -0.49
CA ILE A 93 6.41 11.10 0.63
C ILE A 93 5.94 12.19 1.59
N ASP A 94 5.65 11.79 2.82
CA ASP A 94 5.34 12.69 3.94
C ASP A 94 6.49 12.65 4.96
N TRP A 95 7.06 13.81 5.24
CA TRP A 95 8.21 13.95 6.14
C TRP A 95 7.74 14.34 7.53
N PHE A 96 7.97 13.43 8.49
CA PHE A 96 7.64 13.66 9.89
C PHE A 96 8.81 14.35 10.59
N GLU A 97 8.72 15.68 10.68
CA GLU A 97 9.67 16.50 11.43
C GLU A 97 9.43 16.43 12.95
N PRO A 98 10.42 16.84 13.77
CA PRO A 98 10.20 17.02 15.20
C PRO A 98 8.99 17.93 15.45
N TRP A 99 8.18 17.58 16.44
CA TRP A 99 6.99 18.35 16.75
C TRP A 99 7.34 19.79 17.11
N PRO A 100 6.62 20.79 16.54
CA PRO A 100 6.82 22.17 16.93
C PRO A 100 6.39 22.36 18.39
N GLN A 101 6.98 23.36 19.07
CA GLN A 101 6.71 23.62 20.49
C GLN A 101 5.21 23.76 20.81
N GLN A 102 4.43 24.36 19.90
CA GLN A 102 2.97 24.46 20.02
C GLN A 102 2.27 23.10 20.07
N ALA A 103 2.71 22.13 19.24
CA ALA A 103 2.14 20.78 19.25
C ALA A 103 2.53 20.04 20.53
N LEU A 104 3.78 20.18 20.98
CA LEU A 104 4.25 19.64 22.26
C LEU A 104 3.42 20.20 23.43
N HIS A 105 3.19 21.52 23.48
CA HIS A 105 2.38 22.14 24.52
C HIS A 105 0.92 21.69 24.45
N SER A 106 0.33 21.60 23.25
CA SER A 106 -1.04 21.12 23.06
C SER A 106 -1.20 19.70 23.58
N VAL A 107 -0.28 18.80 23.25
CA VAL A 107 -0.34 17.41 23.73
C VAL A 107 -0.09 17.33 25.23
N ALA A 108 0.87 18.09 25.77
CA ALA A 108 1.11 18.15 27.20
C ALA A 108 -0.12 18.68 27.97
N SER A 109 -0.79 19.71 27.46
CA SER A 109 -1.97 20.32 28.10
C SER A 109 -3.12 19.32 28.19
N VAL A 110 -3.43 18.63 27.07
CA VAL A 110 -4.47 17.58 27.05
C VAL A 110 -4.10 16.40 27.95
N PHE A 111 -2.82 16.03 27.99
CA PHE A 111 -2.35 14.92 28.82
C PHE A 111 -2.44 15.23 30.33
N LEU A 112 -2.16 16.48 30.73
CA LEU A 112 -2.14 16.90 32.13
C LEU A 112 -3.50 17.40 32.64
N GLU A 113 -4.48 17.66 31.78
CA GLU A 113 -5.82 18.15 32.16
C GLU A 113 -6.59 17.22 33.11
N GLY A 114 -6.26 15.93 33.14
CA GLY A 114 -6.89 14.92 34.01
C GLY A 114 -6.06 14.50 35.23
N GLU A 115 -4.88 15.08 35.44
CA GLU A 115 -4.04 14.80 36.60
C GLU A 115 -4.31 15.87 37.67
N ASP A 116 -4.94 15.48 38.78
CA ASP A 116 -5.03 16.32 39.98
C ASP A 116 -3.62 16.47 40.58
N LEU A 117 -2.92 17.56 40.25
CA LEU A 117 -1.66 17.99 40.88
C LEU A 117 -1.88 18.59 42.27
#